data_AF-A0A2S9S1E8-F1
#
_entry.id   AF-A0A2S9S1E8-F1
#
_cell.length_a   1.000
_cell.length_b   1.000
_cell.length_c   1.000
_cell.angle_alpha   90.00
_cell.angle_beta   90.00
_cell.angle_gamma   90.00
#
_symmetry.space_group_name_H-M   'P 1'
#
loop_
_entity.id
_entity.type
_entity.pdbx_description
1 polymer ?
#
loop_
_entity_poly.entity_id
_entity_poly.type
_entity_poly.pdbx_seq_one_letter_code
_entity_poly.pdbx_strand_id
1 'polypeptide(L)'
;MNENLEYLKIFEDDVILGENAEVFLNQNEWLKTRFDFNDIFIIRLETFLRPVKLEKQTKIPPFNSRNFDILKSTHRGTAGYIISQGAAKYVIEYLKNIPSDEIVAVDELIFNKLVDVDNYIVYQLNPAICIQELQANQSKSVLTSGLEKERQKRPKIRKKKTLKQRLTRIKENIIRALNRKKWKEQQRIKEMQGKEIVRFM
;
A
#
# COMPACT_ATOMS: atom_id res chain seq x y z
N MET A 1 -8.07 -25.72 -11.84
CA MET A 1 -6.90 -24.97 -12.33
C MET A 1 -5.66 -25.68 -11.79
N ASN A 2 -4.98 -26.47 -12.64
CA ASN A 2 -3.76 -27.22 -12.32
C ASN A 2 -2.53 -26.57 -12.97
N GLU A 3 -2.50 -25.24 -13.06
CA GLU A 3 -1.33 -24.54 -13.58
C GLU A 3 -0.41 -24.23 -12.40
N ASN A 4 0.79 -24.79 -12.42
CA ASN A 4 1.85 -24.50 -11.46
C ASN A 4 2.47 -23.12 -11.80
N LEU A 5 1.69 -22.06 -11.62
CA LEU A 5 2.09 -20.69 -11.95
C LEU A 5 3.19 -20.23 -10.97
N GLU A 6 4.33 -19.79 -11.50
CA GLU A 6 5.48 -19.27 -10.74
C GLU A 6 5.12 -17.97 -10.00
N TYR A 7 4.20 -17.19 -10.56
CA TYR A 7 3.71 -15.93 -10.01
C TYR A 7 2.35 -15.56 -10.63
N LEU A 8 1.70 -14.55 -10.05
CA LEU A 8 0.49 -13.93 -10.57
C LEU A 8 0.69 -12.42 -10.69
N LYS A 9 0.18 -11.80 -11.77
CA LYS A 9 -0.01 -10.35 -11.86
C LYS A 9 -1.49 -10.06 -11.55
N ILE A 10 -1.76 -9.28 -10.52
CA ILE A 10 -3.11 -9.00 -10.03
C ILE A 10 -3.38 -7.51 -10.17
N PHE A 11 -4.50 -7.17 -10.80
CA PHE A 11 -5.00 -5.81 -10.95
C PHE A 11 -6.49 -5.75 -10.62
N GLU A 12 -6.90 -4.70 -9.91
CA GLU A 12 -8.31 -4.31 -9.78
C GLU A 12 -8.82 -3.70 -11.11
N ASP A 13 -10.13 -3.65 -11.30
CA ASP A 13 -10.78 -3.16 -12.51
C ASP A 13 -10.73 -1.62 -12.65
N ASP A 14 -10.42 -0.92 -11.57
CA ASP A 14 -10.41 0.54 -11.49
C ASP A 14 -9.01 1.17 -11.57
N VAL A 15 -8.00 0.43 -12.05
CA VAL A 15 -6.64 0.96 -12.19
C VAL A 15 -6.48 1.82 -13.45
N ILE A 16 -5.79 2.94 -13.28
CA ILE A 16 -5.22 3.74 -14.37
C ILE A 16 -3.77 3.30 -14.55
N LEU A 17 -3.38 3.00 -15.80
CA LEU A 17 -2.01 2.63 -16.16
C LEU A 17 -1.19 3.86 -16.52
N GLY A 18 0.07 3.86 -16.09
CA GLY A 18 1.05 4.90 -16.35
C GLY A 18 1.91 4.64 -17.59
N GLU A 19 2.90 5.50 -17.77
CA GLU A 19 3.84 5.50 -18.88
C GLU A 19 4.59 4.15 -18.98
N ASN A 20 4.56 3.55 -20.17
CA ASN A 20 5.24 2.29 -20.48
C ASN A 20 4.81 1.11 -19.58
N ALA A 21 3.61 1.13 -19.01
CA ALA A 21 3.08 0.03 -18.21
C ALA A 21 2.99 -1.28 -19.02
N GLU A 22 2.73 -1.20 -20.32
CA GLU A 22 2.64 -2.35 -21.23
C GLU A 22 3.90 -3.20 -21.23
N VAL A 23 5.09 -2.61 -21.03
CA VAL A 23 6.36 -3.34 -20.94
C VAL A 23 6.36 -4.26 -19.71
N PHE A 24 5.81 -3.80 -18.59
CA PHE A 24 5.71 -4.59 -17.36
C PHE A 24 4.62 -5.66 -17.43
N LEU A 25 3.52 -5.38 -18.13
CA LEU A 25 2.35 -6.26 -18.23
C LEU A 25 2.54 -7.37 -19.25
N ASN A 26 3.01 -7.04 -20.45
CA ASN A 26 3.04 -7.96 -21.59
C ASN A 26 4.33 -8.77 -21.68
N GLN A 27 5.40 -8.34 -21.01
CA GLN A 27 6.69 -9.04 -21.04
C GLN A 27 6.97 -9.71 -19.69
N ASN A 28 7.62 -10.87 -19.76
CA ASN A 28 7.99 -11.66 -18.59
C ASN A 28 9.50 -11.70 -18.37
N GLU A 29 10.30 -11.50 -19.41
CA GLU A 29 11.77 -11.59 -19.34
C GLU A 29 12.38 -10.62 -18.33
N TRP A 30 11.85 -9.40 -18.23
CA TRP A 30 12.36 -8.44 -17.26
C TRP A 30 12.25 -8.94 -15.81
N LEU A 31 11.18 -9.68 -15.51
CA LEU A 31 10.90 -10.25 -14.19
C LEU A 31 11.77 -11.49 -13.98
N LYS A 32 11.79 -12.41 -14.95
CA LYS A 32 12.54 -13.67 -14.88
C LYS A 32 14.05 -13.49 -14.78
N THR A 33 14.59 -12.42 -15.35
CA THR A 33 16.02 -12.09 -15.29
C THR A 33 16.44 -11.38 -14.00
N ARG A 34 15.48 -10.97 -13.16
CA ARG A 34 15.71 -10.10 -11.99
C ARG A 34 15.31 -10.71 -10.66
N PHE A 35 14.37 -11.65 -10.67
CA PHE A 35 13.79 -12.24 -9.46
C PHE A 35 13.89 -13.77 -9.51
N ASP A 36 14.25 -14.37 -8.38
CA ASP A 36 14.18 -15.83 -8.19
C ASP A 36 12.76 -16.20 -7.74
N PHE A 37 12.07 -17.05 -8.50
CA PHE A 37 10.69 -17.47 -8.16
C PHE A 37 10.60 -18.47 -7.02
N ASN A 38 11.74 -18.96 -6.52
CA ASN A 38 11.79 -19.69 -5.25
C ASN A 38 11.69 -18.74 -4.04
N ASP A 39 11.96 -17.45 -4.22
CA ASP A 39 11.82 -16.45 -3.17
C ASP A 39 10.34 -16.13 -2.89
N ILE A 40 10.08 -15.75 -1.65
CA ILE A 40 8.77 -15.29 -1.18
C ILE A 40 8.74 -13.77 -1.33
N PHE A 41 8.22 -13.28 -2.46
CA PHE A 41 8.22 -11.86 -2.76
C PHE A 41 6.91 -11.35 -3.36
N ILE A 42 6.71 -10.04 -3.20
CA ILE A 42 5.70 -9.25 -3.88
C ILE A 42 6.35 -8.05 -4.52
N ILE A 43 5.90 -7.69 -5.72
CA ILE A 43 6.27 -6.43 -6.37
C ILE A 43 5.01 -5.58 -6.47
N ARG A 44 4.94 -4.53 -5.67
CA ARG A 44 3.89 -3.54 -5.73
C ARG A 44 4.10 -2.63 -6.93
N LEU A 45 3.09 -2.57 -7.79
CA LEU A 45 3.09 -1.79 -9.03
C LEU A 45 2.30 -0.47 -8.88
N GLU A 46 1.51 -0.38 -7.81
CA GLU A 46 0.64 0.74 -7.48
C GLU A 46 1.32 1.78 -6.59
N THR A 47 0.91 3.06 -6.73
CA THR A 47 1.08 4.09 -5.70
C THR A 47 -0.26 4.62 -5.21
N PHE A 48 -0.33 4.90 -3.90
CA PHE A 48 -1.47 5.60 -3.29
C PHE A 48 -1.16 7.08 -3.01
N LEU A 49 -0.06 7.61 -3.56
CA LEU A 49 0.43 8.98 -3.35
C LEU A 49 0.53 9.38 -1.87
N ARG A 50 0.94 8.43 -1.03
CA ARG A 50 1.15 8.61 0.42
C ARG A 50 2.62 8.40 0.78
N PRO A 51 3.11 9.06 1.85
CA PRO A 51 4.48 8.86 2.30
C PRO A 51 4.72 7.43 2.77
N VAL A 52 5.77 6.80 2.25
CA VAL A 52 6.24 5.46 2.64
C VAL A 52 7.73 5.44 2.91
N LYS A 53 8.16 4.56 3.81
CA LYS A 53 9.56 4.30 4.08
C LYS A 53 10.04 3.24 3.08
N LEU A 54 11.02 3.62 2.26
CA LEU A 54 11.66 2.73 1.31
C LEU A 54 13.12 2.54 1.70
N GLU A 55 13.60 1.31 1.59
CA GLU A 55 15.00 0.97 1.68
C GLU A 55 15.53 0.73 0.27
N LYS A 56 16.54 1.51 -0.12
CA LYS A 56 17.20 1.37 -1.43
C LYS A 56 18.04 0.09 -1.42
N GLN A 57 18.00 -0.64 -2.53
CA GLN A 57 18.76 -1.86 -2.72
C GLN A 57 19.49 -1.83 -4.08
N THR A 58 20.57 -2.59 -4.20
CA THR A 58 21.41 -2.64 -5.42
C THR A 58 21.48 -4.01 -6.09
N LYS A 59 20.84 -5.03 -5.49
CA LYS A 59 20.85 -6.41 -5.99
C LYS A 59 20.02 -6.58 -7.26
N ILE A 60 18.88 -5.90 -7.33
CA ILE A 60 17.96 -5.94 -8.45
C ILE A 60 18.19 -4.70 -9.31
N PRO A 61 18.69 -4.84 -10.55
CA PRO A 61 18.96 -3.70 -11.41
C PRO A 61 17.64 -3.03 -11.84
N PRO A 62 17.65 -1.69 -12.01
CA PRO A 62 16.49 -0.96 -12.51
C PRO A 62 16.01 -1.50 -13.86
N PHE A 63 14.74 -1.26 -14.17
CA PHE A 63 14.15 -1.59 -15.45
C PHE A 63 13.24 -0.46 -15.91
N ASN A 64 13.39 -0.03 -17.17
CA ASN A 64 12.55 1.01 -17.77
C ASN A 64 12.41 2.26 -16.88
N SER A 65 13.56 2.76 -16.41
CA SER A 65 13.70 3.92 -15.52
C SER A 65 12.99 3.80 -14.16
N ARG A 66 12.75 2.58 -13.69
CA ARG A 66 12.11 2.28 -12.41
C ARG A 66 12.98 1.37 -11.54
N ASN A 67 13.07 1.72 -10.27
CA ASN A 67 13.78 0.97 -9.24
C ASN A 67 12.83 -0.01 -8.54
N PHE A 68 13.41 -1.07 -7.95
CA PHE A 68 12.71 -2.02 -7.09
C PHE A 68 13.20 -1.82 -5.66
N ASP A 69 12.65 -0.84 -4.96
CA ASP A 69 13.04 -0.52 -3.58
C ASP A 69 12.29 -1.42 -2.58
N ILE A 70 12.86 -1.70 -1.41
CA ILE A 70 12.16 -2.53 -0.40
C ILE A 70 11.21 -1.65 0.42
N LEU A 71 9.94 -2.03 0.49
CA LEU A 71 8.94 -1.36 1.31
C LEU A 71 9.16 -1.70 2.80
N LYS A 72 9.39 -0.69 3.64
CA LYS A 72 9.66 -0.83 5.09
C LYS A 72 8.61 -0.13 5.96
N SER A 73 7.44 0.12 5.41
CA SER A 73 6.31 0.66 6.13
C SER A 73 5.01 0.30 5.43
N THR A 74 3.92 0.27 6.19
CA THR A 74 2.57 0.12 5.66
C THR A 74 2.29 1.05 4.48
N HIS A 75 1.76 0.48 3.40
CA HIS A 75 1.23 1.23 2.26
C HIS A 75 -0.23 0.83 2.03
N ARG A 76 -1.12 1.82 1.92
CA ARG A 76 -2.54 1.58 1.59
C ARG A 76 -2.70 1.21 0.12
N GLY A 77 -3.72 0.43 -0.21
CA GLY A 77 -4.04 0.02 -1.58
C GLY A 77 -3.41 -1.33 -1.95
N THR A 78 -4.09 -2.03 -2.84
CA THR A 78 -3.79 -3.39 -3.34
C THR A 78 -4.08 -3.52 -4.84
N ALA A 79 -4.24 -2.40 -5.53
CA ALA A 79 -4.91 -2.43 -6.83
C ALA A 79 -4.03 -2.97 -7.95
N GLY A 80 -2.71 -3.02 -7.78
CA GLY A 80 -1.79 -3.55 -8.78
C GLY A 80 -0.51 -4.10 -8.16
N TYR A 81 -0.28 -5.41 -8.29
CA TYR A 81 0.92 -6.06 -7.80
C TYR A 81 1.22 -7.40 -8.49
N ILE A 82 2.46 -7.86 -8.34
CA ILE A 82 2.91 -9.20 -8.72
C ILE A 82 3.19 -9.97 -7.43
N ILE A 83 2.73 -11.21 -7.34
CA ILE A 83 2.94 -12.08 -6.18
C ILE A 83 3.59 -13.40 -6.63
N SER A 84 4.72 -13.78 -6.01
CA SER A 84 5.34 -15.08 -6.27
C SER A 84 4.47 -16.22 -5.73
N GLN A 85 4.63 -17.42 -6.27
CA GLN A 85 3.90 -18.58 -5.77
C GLN A 85 4.17 -18.83 -4.28
N GLY A 86 5.42 -18.66 -3.85
CA GLY A 86 5.83 -18.77 -2.45
C GLY A 86 5.07 -17.77 -1.56
N ALA A 87 4.99 -16.50 -1.99
CA ALA A 87 4.23 -15.47 -1.29
C ALA A 87 2.72 -15.76 -1.25
N ALA A 88 2.13 -16.24 -2.35
CA ALA A 88 0.71 -16.61 -2.38
C ALA A 88 0.40 -17.76 -1.41
N LYS A 89 1.22 -18.83 -1.42
CA LYS A 89 1.11 -19.95 -0.48
C LYS A 89 1.25 -19.47 0.96
N TYR A 90 2.24 -18.63 1.24
CA TYR A 90 2.46 -18.07 2.57
C TYR A 90 1.24 -17.29 3.07
N VAL A 91 0.66 -16.41 2.25
CA VAL A 91 -0.53 -15.62 2.62
C VAL A 91 -1.73 -16.54 2.90
N ILE A 92 -1.95 -17.56 2.09
CA ILE A 92 -3.05 -18.53 2.30
C ILE A 92 -2.86 -19.30 3.60
N GLU A 93 -1.66 -19.81 3.86
CA GLU A 93 -1.36 -20.54 5.11
C GLU A 93 -1.49 -19.62 6.33
N TYR A 94 -1.05 -18.38 6.23
CA TYR A 94 -1.24 -17.39 7.30
C TYR A 94 -2.73 -17.16 7.58
N LEU A 95 -3.55 -16.98 6.54
CA LEU A 95 -5.00 -16.79 6.66
C LEU A 95 -5.73 -17.99 7.27
N LYS A 96 -5.26 -19.22 7.04
CA LYS A 96 -5.83 -20.42 7.66
C LYS A 96 -5.59 -20.48 9.17
N ASN A 97 -4.51 -19.87 9.65
CA ASN A 97 -4.06 -19.98 11.03
C ASN A 97 -4.36 -18.75 11.89
N ILE A 98 -4.89 -17.66 11.31
CA ILE A 98 -5.22 -16.45 12.06
C ILE A 98 -6.53 -16.63 12.86
N PRO A 99 -6.59 -16.20 14.14
CA PRO A 99 -7.84 -16.17 14.91
C PRO A 99 -8.91 -15.32 14.22
N SER A 100 -10.18 -15.71 14.35
CA SER A 100 -11.30 -15.04 13.67
C SER A 100 -11.46 -13.56 14.03
N ASP A 101 -11.05 -13.17 15.24
CA ASP A 101 -11.07 -11.79 15.74
C ASP A 101 -9.91 -10.93 15.24
N GLU A 102 -8.90 -11.54 14.62
CA GLU A 102 -7.73 -10.86 14.03
C GLU A 102 -7.77 -10.78 12.51
N ILE A 103 -8.83 -11.32 11.87
CA ILE A 103 -9.04 -11.23 10.43
C ILE A 103 -9.18 -9.77 10.02
N VAL A 104 -8.22 -9.31 9.23
CA VAL A 104 -8.21 -7.99 8.58
C VAL A 104 -8.49 -8.15 7.08
N ALA A 105 -8.72 -7.03 6.40
CA ALA A 105 -8.83 -7.06 4.94
C ALA A 105 -7.50 -7.52 4.30
N VAL A 106 -7.58 -8.15 3.12
CA VAL A 106 -6.41 -8.77 2.46
C VAL A 106 -5.31 -7.75 2.16
N ASP A 107 -5.69 -6.50 1.87
CA ASP A 107 -4.76 -5.38 1.66
C ASP A 107 -3.98 -5.01 2.91
N GLU A 108 -4.67 -4.97 4.05
CA GLU A 108 -4.05 -4.80 5.35
C GLU A 108 -3.21 -6.02 5.74
N LEU A 109 -3.51 -7.22 5.26
CA LEU A 109 -2.64 -8.35 5.51
C LEU A 109 -1.31 -8.24 4.74
N ILE A 110 -1.41 -8.14 3.41
CA ILE A 110 -0.28 -8.28 2.47
C ILE A 110 0.70 -7.11 2.58
N PHE A 111 0.18 -5.87 2.67
CA PHE A 111 1.00 -4.64 2.61
C PHE A 111 1.10 -3.90 3.95
N ASN A 112 0.68 -4.53 5.05
CA ASN A 112 0.88 -4.01 6.41
C ASN A 112 1.46 -5.08 7.33
N LYS A 113 0.69 -6.12 7.66
CA LYS A 113 1.09 -7.11 8.68
C LYS A 113 2.31 -7.94 8.26
N LEU A 114 2.43 -8.28 6.98
CA LEU A 114 3.49 -9.18 6.50
C LEU A 114 4.77 -8.45 6.04
N VAL A 115 4.76 -7.12 5.92
CA VAL A 115 5.91 -6.34 5.40
C VAL A 115 7.15 -6.45 6.30
N ASP A 116 6.95 -6.73 7.58
CA ASP A 116 8.03 -6.87 8.58
C ASP A 116 8.37 -8.34 8.91
N VAL A 117 7.83 -9.31 8.16
CA VAL A 117 8.10 -10.73 8.38
C VAL A 117 9.40 -11.14 7.68
N ASP A 118 10.26 -11.86 8.40
CA ASP A 118 11.51 -12.40 7.85
C ASP A 118 11.24 -13.29 6.63
N ASN A 119 12.04 -13.11 5.58
CA ASN A 119 11.94 -13.80 4.28
C ASN A 119 10.67 -13.50 3.46
N TYR A 120 9.80 -12.57 3.87
CA TYR A 120 8.69 -12.06 3.05
C TYR A 120 9.04 -10.65 2.55
N ILE A 121 9.44 -10.52 1.29
CA ILE A 121 9.95 -9.23 0.77
C ILE A 121 8.91 -8.55 -0.11
N VAL A 122 8.53 -7.34 0.27
CA VAL A 122 7.71 -6.47 -0.58
C VAL A 122 8.60 -5.43 -1.25
N TYR A 123 8.75 -5.56 -2.56
CA TYR A 123 9.36 -4.56 -3.42
C TYR A 123 8.31 -3.54 -3.86
N GLN A 124 8.69 -2.27 -3.89
CA GLN A 124 7.93 -1.17 -4.47
C GLN A 124 8.58 -0.77 -5.79
N LEU A 125 7.83 -0.87 -6.88
CA LEU A 125 8.23 -0.28 -8.15
C LEU A 125 8.16 1.25 -8.02
N ASN A 126 9.28 1.92 -8.27
CA ASN A 126 9.42 3.36 -8.07
C ASN A 126 10.11 4.03 -9.27
N PRO A 127 9.41 4.87 -10.05
CA PRO A 127 8.00 5.24 -9.92
C PRO A 127 7.00 4.10 -10.22
N ALA A 128 5.78 4.21 -9.69
CA ALA A 128 4.72 3.22 -9.88
C ALA A 128 4.05 3.35 -11.26
N ILE A 129 3.57 2.22 -11.80
CA ILE A 129 2.95 2.14 -13.13
C ILE A 129 1.42 2.09 -13.08
N CYS A 130 0.82 2.08 -11.89
CA CYS A 130 -0.62 2.17 -11.75
C CYS A 130 -1.05 2.93 -10.50
N ILE A 131 -2.30 3.39 -10.52
CA ILE A 131 -2.98 4.08 -9.44
C ILE A 131 -4.49 3.81 -9.59
N GLN A 132 -5.23 3.67 -8.49
CA GLN A 132 -6.69 3.57 -8.56
C GLN A 132 -7.31 4.88 -9.09
N GLU A 133 -8.33 4.79 -9.93
CA GLU A 133 -9.05 5.94 -10.51
C GLU A 133 -9.54 6.88 -9.41
N LEU A 134 -10.10 6.34 -8.33
CA LEU A 134 -10.53 7.11 -7.17
C LEU A 134 -9.37 7.88 -6.53
N GLN A 135 -8.18 7.28 -6.45
CA GLN A 135 -7.01 7.91 -5.84
C GLN A 135 -6.36 8.96 -6.75
N ALA A 136 -6.42 8.76 -8.07
CA ALA A 136 -5.95 9.72 -9.06
C ALA A 136 -6.88 10.94 -9.17
N ASN A 137 -8.19 10.71 -9.28
CA ASN A 137 -9.18 11.74 -9.59
C ASN A 137 -9.87 12.32 -8.34
N GLN A 138 -9.79 11.65 -7.20
CA GLN A 138 -10.34 12.10 -5.91
C GLN A 138 -11.81 12.55 -6.05
N SER A 139 -12.12 13.82 -5.79
CA SER A 139 -13.47 14.37 -5.90
C SER A 139 -14.03 14.41 -7.33
N LYS A 140 -13.20 14.14 -8.34
CA LYS A 140 -13.60 14.05 -9.75
C LYS A 140 -13.76 12.60 -10.22
N SER A 141 -13.59 11.63 -9.32
CA SER A 141 -13.73 10.22 -9.62
C SER A 141 -15.12 9.91 -10.15
N VAL A 142 -15.18 9.13 -11.22
CA VAL A 142 -16.43 8.67 -11.84
C VAL A 142 -16.79 7.26 -11.34
N LEU A 143 -15.80 6.50 -10.88
CA LEU A 143 -15.97 5.16 -10.33
C LEU A 143 -16.27 5.23 -8.83
N THR A 144 -17.54 5.46 -8.48
CA THR A 144 -17.94 5.48 -7.06
C THR A 144 -17.95 4.07 -6.47
N SER A 145 -17.17 3.83 -5.41
CA SER A 145 -17.15 2.55 -4.72
C SER A 145 -18.48 2.30 -3.98
N GLY A 146 -19.11 1.14 -4.23
CA GLY A 146 -20.31 0.72 -3.50
C GLY A 146 -20.09 0.64 -1.98
N LEU A 147 -18.87 0.28 -1.56
CA LEU A 147 -18.47 0.17 -0.15
C LEU A 147 -18.28 1.54 0.52
N GLU A 148 -18.11 2.63 -0.24
CA GLU A 148 -17.87 3.95 0.33
C GLU A 148 -19.08 4.45 1.12
N LYS A 149 -20.29 4.19 0.62
CA LYS A 149 -21.55 4.52 1.31
C LYS A 149 -21.70 3.75 2.63
N GLU A 150 -21.22 2.51 2.70
CA GLU A 150 -21.22 1.71 3.93
C GLU A 150 -20.15 2.16 4.92
N ARG A 151 -18.94 2.49 4.43
CA ARG A 151 -17.85 3.02 5.27
C ARG A 151 -18.25 4.31 5.98
N GLN A 152 -19.02 5.18 5.33
CA GLN A 152 -19.55 6.39 5.96
C GLN A 152 -20.59 6.10 7.05
N LYS A 153 -21.32 4.99 6.94
CA LYS A 153 -22.34 4.56 7.91
C LYS A 153 -21.79 3.79 9.11
N ARG A 154 -20.53 3.33 9.07
CA ARG A 154 -19.93 2.57 10.18
C ARG A 154 -19.87 3.43 11.45
N PRO A 155 -20.54 3.03 12.55
CA PRO A 155 -20.51 3.79 13.80
C PRO A 155 -19.08 3.79 14.36
N LYS A 156 -18.51 4.98 14.55
CA LYS A 156 -17.23 5.11 15.26
C LYS A 156 -17.46 4.72 16.72
N ILE A 157 -16.97 3.56 17.12
CA ILE A 157 -16.96 3.14 18.53
C ILE A 157 -16.14 4.17 19.31
N ARG A 158 -16.83 5.04 20.06
CA ARG A 158 -16.21 6.10 20.87
C ARG A 158 -16.19 5.64 22.32
N LYS A 159 -15.00 5.38 22.87
CA LYS A 159 -14.83 5.21 24.33
C LYS A 159 -15.37 6.46 25.06
N LYS A 160 -16.18 6.27 26.10
CA LYS A 160 -16.70 7.37 26.93
C LYS A 160 -15.52 8.10 27.60
N LYS A 161 -15.38 9.40 27.33
CA LYS A 161 -14.32 10.25 27.90
C LYS A 161 -14.77 10.86 29.23
N THR A 162 -13.85 10.95 30.18
CA THR A 162 -14.05 11.65 31.46
C THR A 162 -14.13 13.17 31.26
N LEU A 163 -14.67 13.90 32.25
CA LEU A 163 -14.78 15.37 32.21
C LEU A 163 -13.43 16.05 32.02
N LYS A 164 -12.39 15.59 32.72
CA LYS A 164 -11.01 16.08 32.56
C LYS A 164 -10.53 15.94 31.12
N GLN A 165 -10.73 14.77 30.51
CA GLN A 165 -10.37 14.52 29.11
C GLN A 165 -11.16 15.38 28.11
N ARG A 166 -12.41 15.74 28.43
CA ARG A 166 -13.20 16.68 27.61
C ARG A 166 -12.62 18.08 27.69
N LEU A 167 -12.29 18.56 28.89
CA LEU A 167 -11.75 19.90 29.10
C LEU A 167 -10.37 20.07 28.45
N THR A 168 -9.47 19.09 28.61
CA THR A 168 -8.16 19.10 27.94
C THR A 168 -8.32 19.14 26.43
N ARG A 169 -9.26 18.36 25.86
CA ARG A 169 -9.53 18.36 24.43
C ARG A 169 -10.02 19.71 23.91
N ILE A 170 -10.85 20.42 24.68
CA ILE A 170 -11.32 21.77 24.31
C ILE A 170 -10.13 22.73 24.24
N LYS A 171 -9.27 22.74 25.27
CA LYS A 171 -8.04 23.56 25.26
C LYS A 171 -7.14 23.23 24.07
N GLU A 172 -6.88 21.94 23.83
CA GLU A 172 -6.09 21.49 22.67
C GLU A 172 -6.73 21.89 21.33
N ASN A 173 -8.05 21.84 21.21
CA ASN A 173 -8.76 22.24 20.00
C ASN A 173 -8.60 23.74 19.74
N ILE A 174 -8.69 24.58 20.78
CA ILE A 174 -8.50 26.03 20.68
C ILE A 174 -7.05 26.34 20.28
N ILE A 175 -6.07 25.72 20.94
CA ILE A 175 -4.64 25.89 20.60
C ILE A 175 -4.36 25.43 19.15
N ARG A 176 -4.94 24.30 18.72
CA ARG A 176 -4.84 23.81 17.33
C ARG A 176 -5.51 24.76 16.33
N ALA A 177 -6.62 25.39 16.70
CA ALA A 177 -7.31 26.36 15.85
C ALA A 177 -6.46 27.64 15.66
N LEU A 178 -5.88 28.15 16.75
CA LEU A 178 -5.01 29.33 16.73
C LEU A 178 -3.71 29.10 15.94
N ASN A 179 -3.09 27.93 16.10
CA ASN A 179 -1.82 27.59 15.45
C ASN A 179 -1.97 26.66 14.24
N ARG A 180 -3.12 26.67 13.57
CA ARG A 180 -3.51 25.66 12.57
C ARG A 180 -2.46 25.43 11.48
N LYS A 181 -1.83 26.49 10.96
CA LYS A 181 -0.77 26.39 9.95
C LYS A 181 0.47 25.67 10.49
N LYS A 182 0.98 26.10 11.64
CA LYS A 182 2.16 25.51 12.30
C LYS A 182 1.94 24.04 12.66
N TRP A 183 0.76 23.70 13.17
CA TRP A 183 0.40 22.30 13.46
C TRP A 183 0.32 21.44 12.21
N LYS A 184 -0.31 21.93 11.13
CA LYS A 184 -0.34 21.21 9.85
C LYS A 184 1.05 20.96 9.30
N GLU A 185 1.93 21.96 9.40
CA GLU A 185 3.32 21.84 8.96
C GLU A 185 4.10 20.80 9.79
N GLN A 186 3.97 20.85 11.13
CA GLN A 186 4.59 19.86 12.00
C GLN A 186 4.08 18.44 11.74
N GLN A 187 2.78 18.28 11.48
CA GLN A 187 2.22 16.98 11.07
C GLN A 187 2.80 16.52 9.74
N ARG A 188 2.91 17.41 8.75
CA ARG A 188 3.50 17.08 7.45
C ARG A 188 4.96 16.67 7.57
N ILE A 189 5.77 17.41 8.33
CA ILE A 189 7.18 17.08 8.59
C ILE A 189 7.27 15.71 9.25
N LYS A 190 6.44 15.45 10.26
CA LYS A 190 6.41 14.16 10.96
C LYS A 190 5.95 13.01 10.05
N GLU A 191 4.97 13.24 9.18
CA GLU A 191 4.49 12.25 8.20
C GLU A 191 5.56 11.93 7.14
N MET A 192 6.37 12.91 6.75
CA MET A 192 7.43 12.76 5.75
C MET A 192 8.77 12.29 6.32
N GLN A 193 8.95 12.28 7.65
CA GLN A 193 10.23 11.98 8.26
C GLN A 193 10.70 10.56 7.91
N GLY A 194 11.81 10.47 7.15
CA GLY A 194 12.35 9.19 6.66
C GLY A 194 11.46 8.48 5.64
N LYS A 195 10.54 9.22 5.00
CA LYS A 195 9.61 8.69 4.00
C LYS A 195 9.68 9.48 2.70
N GLU A 196 9.29 8.83 1.62
CA GLU A 196 9.13 9.44 0.30
C GLU A 196 7.77 9.09 -0.30
N ILE A 197 7.35 9.84 -1.32
CA ILE A 197 6.11 9.55 -2.06
C ILE A 197 6.51 8.89 -3.37
N VAL A 198 6.07 7.65 -3.57
CA VAL A 198 6.20 6.96 -4.86
C VAL A 198 5.33 7.70 -5.86
N ARG A 199 5.95 8.21 -6.92
CA ARG A 199 5.22 8.94 -7.97
C ARG A 199 4.49 7.98 -8.88
N PHE A 200 3.36 8.42 -9.42
CA PHE A 200 2.72 7.77 -10.56
C PHE A 200 3.33 8.37 -11.82
N MET A 201 3.87 7.53 -12.69
CA MET A 201 4.37 7.92 -14.02
C MET A 201 3.81 6.98 -15.05
#